data_AF-A0AAD7NHU2-F1
#
_entry.id   AF-A0AAD7NHU2-F1
#
_cell.length_a   1.000
_cell.length_b   1.000
_cell.length_c   1.000
_cell.angle_alpha   90.00
_cell.angle_beta   90.00
_cell.angle_gamma   90.00
#
_symmetry.space_group_name_H-M   'P 1'
#
loop_
_entity.id
_entity.type
_entity.pdbx_description
1 polymer ?
#
loop_
_entity_poly.entity_id
_entity_poly.type
_entity_poly.pdbx_seq_one_letter_code
_entity_poly.pdbx_strand_id
1 'polypeptide(L)'
;MRQPVHQFLYSPRFPWKQRSLRDLVIQGGINCESPWADVSAEVKAKVFAVAAKRHPILERYFNSWATEEIMKQFVKNRRNNKYKTQELEVPEKYGYLKANAAKRNPTAPRGRQNKLGRVEVARKRAAKKEASGAKSKSKRKGKAVAVDSDDEEEEDVQMEDRADDDESGGEED
;
A
#
# COMPACT_ATOMS: atom_id res chain seq x y z
N MET A 1 25.08 -38.21 23.85
CA MET A 1 25.66 -36.91 23.48
C MET A 1 24.92 -36.40 22.24
N ARG A 2 24.04 -35.39 22.38
CA ARG A 2 23.28 -34.79 21.28
C ARG A 2 24.04 -33.55 20.79
N GLN A 3 24.43 -33.53 19.52
CA GLN A 3 25.01 -32.37 18.85
C GLN A 3 23.92 -31.28 18.70
N PRO A 4 24.23 -30.00 18.95
CA PRO A 4 23.27 -28.91 18.79
C PRO A 4 23.13 -28.55 17.30
N VAL A 5 21.93 -28.79 16.74
CA VAL A 5 21.48 -28.28 15.44
C VAL A 5 21.15 -26.79 15.55
N HIS A 6 22.16 -25.94 15.63
CA HIS A 6 22.01 -24.50 15.43
C HIS A 6 23.18 -23.96 14.61
N GLN A 7 23.18 -24.25 13.32
CA GLN A 7 23.75 -23.34 12.34
C GLN A 7 22.62 -22.77 11.51
N PHE A 8 22.15 -21.61 11.96
CA PHE A 8 21.38 -20.67 11.18
C PHE A 8 22.01 -20.55 9.78
N LEU A 9 21.24 -20.91 8.75
CA LEU A 9 21.45 -20.43 7.39
C LEU A 9 21.15 -18.93 7.36
N TYR A 10 22.02 -18.10 7.96
CA TYR A 10 22.10 -16.69 7.63
C TYR A 10 22.73 -16.62 6.24
N SER A 11 21.91 -16.85 5.21
CA SER A 11 22.29 -16.52 3.84
C SER A 11 22.64 -15.03 3.85
N PRO A 12 23.90 -14.64 3.61
CA PRO A 12 24.29 -13.24 3.62
C PRO A 12 23.48 -12.54 2.54
N ARG A 13 22.54 -11.72 3.00
CA ARG A 13 21.49 -11.04 2.24
C ARG A 13 22.09 -10.18 1.14
N PHE A 14 22.49 -10.77 0.02
CA PHE A 14 23.41 -10.30 -1.03
C PHE A 14 23.49 -8.76 -1.20
N PRO A 15 24.23 -8.03 -0.33
CA PRO A 15 24.17 -6.57 -0.31
C PRO A 15 24.93 -5.97 -1.50
N TRP A 16 26.00 -6.66 -1.91
CA TRP A 16 26.87 -6.26 -3.00
C TRP A 16 26.19 -6.35 -4.38
N LYS A 17 25.31 -7.34 -4.59
CA LYS A 17 24.52 -7.47 -5.82
C LYS A 17 23.57 -6.27 -6.00
N GLN A 18 22.85 -5.92 -4.94
CA GLN A 18 21.96 -4.75 -4.97
C GLN A 18 22.74 -3.46 -5.22
N ARG A 19 23.91 -3.28 -4.60
CA ARG A 19 24.75 -2.11 -4.83
C ARG A 19 25.17 -1.99 -6.29
N SER A 20 25.64 -3.09 -6.88
CA SER A 20 26.00 -3.12 -8.30
C SER A 20 24.83 -2.78 -9.23
N LEU A 21 23.60 -3.25 -8.95
CA LEU A 21 22.43 -2.89 -9.75
C LEU A 21 22.09 -1.39 -9.63
N ARG A 22 22.23 -0.83 -8.43
CA ARG A 22 22.03 0.62 -8.20
C ARG A 22 23.05 1.44 -8.99
N ASP A 23 24.31 1.01 -9.01
CA ASP A 23 25.36 1.68 -9.78
C ASP A 23 25.05 1.62 -11.29
N LEU A 24 24.52 0.50 -11.80
CA LEU A 24 24.08 0.39 -13.19
C LEU A 24 22.91 1.34 -13.52
N VAL A 25 21.97 1.56 -12.60
CA VAL A 25 20.88 2.54 -12.79
C VAL A 25 21.46 3.96 -12.91
N ILE A 26 22.46 4.29 -12.11
CA ILE A 26 23.14 5.60 -12.15
C ILE A 26 23.93 5.76 -13.45
N GLN A 27 24.72 4.74 -13.81
CA GLN A 27 25.52 4.72 -15.04
C GLN A 27 24.66 4.72 -16.31
N GLY A 28 23.52 4.03 -16.27
CA GLY A 28 22.54 3.97 -17.35
C GLY A 28 21.77 5.27 -17.56
N GLY A 29 22.02 6.32 -16.77
CA GLY A 29 21.38 7.62 -16.93
C GLY A 29 19.88 7.63 -16.66
N ILE A 30 19.37 6.65 -15.91
CA ILE A 30 17.93 6.60 -15.59
C ILE A 30 17.59 7.78 -14.69
N ASN A 31 16.68 8.64 -15.16
CA ASN A 31 16.19 9.75 -14.35
C ASN A 31 15.46 9.21 -13.12
N CYS A 32 16.01 9.47 -11.94
CA CYS A 32 15.46 9.02 -10.66
C CYS A 32 14.38 9.98 -10.11
N GLU A 33 14.13 11.12 -10.76
CA GLU A 33 13.11 12.10 -10.37
C GLU A 33 11.73 11.70 -10.89
N SER A 34 11.69 11.18 -12.12
CA SER A 34 10.49 10.63 -12.74
C SER A 34 10.09 9.29 -12.10
N PRO A 35 8.79 8.95 -12.07
CA PRO A 35 8.36 7.60 -11.70
C PRO A 35 8.93 6.57 -12.67
N TRP A 36 9.14 5.35 -12.18
CA TRP A 36 9.69 4.24 -12.99
C TRP A 36 8.87 3.93 -14.25
N ALA A 37 7.55 4.17 -14.20
CA ALA A 37 6.66 3.98 -15.34
C ALA A 37 7.08 4.82 -16.56
N ASP A 38 7.55 6.04 -16.34
CA ASP A 38 7.86 7.02 -17.39
C ASP A 38 9.24 6.79 -18.03
N VAL A 39 10.08 5.95 -17.43
CA VAL A 39 11.40 5.63 -17.98
C VAL A 39 11.22 4.78 -19.24
N SER A 40 11.87 5.17 -20.34
CA SER A 40 11.73 4.48 -21.62
C SER A 40 12.11 3.00 -21.55
N ALA A 41 11.36 2.17 -22.28
CA ALA A 41 11.59 0.73 -22.33
C ALA A 41 12.98 0.38 -22.89
N GLU A 42 13.50 1.17 -23.83
CA GLU A 42 14.83 0.97 -24.41
C GLU A 42 15.95 1.11 -23.39
N VAL A 43 15.87 2.13 -22.52
CA VAL A 43 16.87 2.35 -21.47
C VAL A 43 16.79 1.23 -20.43
N LYS A 44 15.58 0.82 -20.04
CA LYS A 44 15.37 -0.34 -19.15
C LYS A 44 16.01 -1.60 -19.74
N ALA A 45 15.74 -1.91 -21.01
CA ALA A 45 16.27 -3.08 -21.68
C ALA A 45 17.81 -3.10 -21.73
N LYS A 46 18.45 -1.95 -22.03
CA LYS A 46 19.92 -1.82 -22.00
C LYS A 46 20.49 -2.12 -20.62
N VAL A 47 19.89 -1.54 -19.57
CA VAL A 47 20.34 -1.76 -18.19
C VAL A 47 20.11 -3.21 -17.75
N PHE A 48 18.99 -3.84 -18.14
CA PHE A 48 18.72 -5.25 -17.84
C PHE A 48 19.71 -6.19 -18.54
N ALA A 49 20.04 -5.94 -19.81
CA ALA A 49 21.03 -6.72 -20.54
C ALA A 49 22.42 -6.67 -19.87
N VAL A 50 22.83 -5.49 -19.37
CA VAL A 50 24.10 -5.35 -18.64
C VAL A 50 24.01 -6.01 -17.26
N ALA A 51 22.88 -5.89 -16.57
CA ALA A 51 22.66 -6.52 -15.28
C ALA A 51 22.72 -8.06 -15.35
N ALA A 52 22.10 -8.66 -16.38
CA ALA A 52 22.13 -10.09 -16.65
C ALA A 52 23.58 -10.59 -16.83
N LYS A 53 24.35 -9.94 -17.72
CA LYS A 53 25.77 -10.26 -17.96
C LYS A 53 26.63 -10.18 -16.69
N ARG A 54 26.35 -9.21 -15.81
CA ARG A 54 27.13 -8.98 -14.59
C ARG A 54 26.75 -9.93 -13.45
N HIS A 55 25.50 -10.35 -13.40
CA HIS A 55 24.96 -11.22 -12.35
C HIS A 55 24.17 -12.37 -12.99
N PRO A 56 24.83 -13.48 -13.38
CA PRO A 56 24.17 -14.59 -14.08
C PRO A 56 22.99 -15.22 -13.31
N ILE A 57 22.94 -15.05 -11.98
CA ILE A 57 21.80 -15.48 -11.17
C ILE A 57 20.49 -14.75 -11.57
N LEU A 58 20.59 -13.55 -12.12
CA LEU A 58 19.44 -12.76 -12.54
C LEU A 58 18.81 -13.28 -13.84
N GLU A 59 19.57 -14.01 -14.66
CA GLU A 59 19.06 -14.64 -15.90
C GLU A 59 18.03 -15.73 -15.63
N ARG A 60 18.03 -16.30 -14.42
CA ARG A 60 17.06 -17.31 -14.00
C ARG A 60 15.65 -16.76 -13.85
N TYR A 61 15.50 -15.44 -13.68
CA TYR A 61 14.20 -14.81 -13.49
C TYR A 61 13.61 -14.42 -14.84
N PHE A 62 12.44 -14.99 -15.15
CA PHE A 62 11.70 -14.69 -16.36
C PHE A 62 11.46 -13.18 -16.51
N ASN A 63 11.65 -12.66 -17.73
CA ASN A 63 11.52 -11.23 -18.05
C ASN A 63 12.32 -10.27 -17.15
N SER A 64 13.37 -10.75 -16.47
CA SER A 64 14.17 -9.93 -15.54
C SER A 64 13.36 -9.26 -14.42
N TRP A 65 12.23 -9.85 -13.99
CA TRP A 65 11.33 -9.21 -13.00
C TRP A 65 12.05 -8.85 -11.69
N ALA A 66 12.96 -9.72 -11.23
CA ALA A 66 13.72 -9.49 -10.00
C ALA A 66 14.65 -8.26 -10.14
N THR A 67 15.28 -8.12 -11.30
CA THR A 67 16.12 -6.96 -11.63
C THR A 67 15.29 -5.68 -11.63
N GLU A 68 14.11 -5.74 -12.26
CA GLU A 68 13.20 -4.60 -12.33
C GLU A 68 12.74 -4.16 -10.93
N GLU A 69 12.31 -5.09 -10.06
CA GLU A 69 11.84 -4.75 -8.71
C GLU A 69 12.94 -4.11 -7.85
N ILE A 70 14.19 -4.59 -7.96
CA ILE A 70 15.32 -3.98 -7.26
C ILE A 70 15.55 -2.55 -7.74
N MET A 71 15.48 -2.30 -9.06
CA MET A 71 15.67 -0.98 -9.64
C MET A 71 14.52 -0.03 -9.32
N LYS A 72 13.27 -0.48 -9.43
CA LYS A 72 12.05 0.23 -9.01
C LYS A 72 12.17 0.69 -7.56
N GLN A 73 12.53 -0.23 -6.66
CA GLN A 73 12.69 0.08 -5.24
C GLN A 73 13.79 1.12 -5.00
N PHE A 74 14.90 1.04 -5.73
CA PHE A 74 15.97 2.03 -5.65
C PHE A 74 15.54 3.42 -6.12
N VAL A 75 14.94 3.53 -7.31
CA VAL A 75 14.45 4.80 -7.86
C VAL A 75 13.42 5.43 -6.93
N LYS A 76 12.46 4.63 -6.44
CA LYS A 76 11.48 5.06 -5.44
C LYS A 76 12.13 5.61 -4.17
N ASN A 77 13.12 4.91 -3.61
CA ASN A 77 13.81 5.34 -2.40
C ASN A 77 14.62 6.62 -2.63
N ARG A 78 15.30 6.72 -3.78
CA ARG A 78 16.08 7.91 -4.13
C ARG A 78 15.17 9.13 -4.29
N ARG A 79 14.05 8.98 -5.00
CA ARG A 79 13.03 10.02 -5.13
C ARG A 79 12.44 10.43 -3.78
N ASN A 80 12.12 9.46 -2.93
CA ASN A 80 11.64 9.74 -1.57
C ASN A 80 12.66 10.51 -0.73
N ASN A 81 13.95 10.25 -0.90
CA ASN A 81 14.99 11.03 -0.23
C ASN A 81 15.04 12.47 -0.76
N LYS A 82 14.92 12.68 -2.08
CA LYS A 82 14.84 14.03 -2.67
C LYS A 82 13.66 14.85 -2.14
N TYR A 83 12.50 14.23 -1.94
CA TYR A 83 11.37 14.89 -1.29
C TYR A 83 11.66 15.31 0.16
N LYS A 84 12.46 14.51 0.89
CA LYS A 84 12.86 14.84 2.27
C LYS A 84 13.90 15.94 2.33
N THR A 85 14.86 15.95 1.40
CA THR A 85 15.88 17.00 1.29
C THR A 85 15.35 18.28 0.68
N GLN A 86 14.09 18.29 0.20
CA GLN A 86 13.44 19.43 -0.46
C GLN A 86 14.09 19.81 -1.80
N GLU A 87 14.85 18.90 -2.41
CA GLU A 87 15.37 19.06 -3.78
C GLU A 87 14.27 18.90 -4.84
N LEU A 88 13.23 18.15 -4.51
CA LEU A 88 12.09 17.91 -5.39
C LEU A 88 10.80 18.31 -4.67
N GLU A 89 9.93 19.01 -5.37
CA GLU A 89 8.62 19.40 -4.84
C GLU A 89 7.72 18.16 -4.71
N VAL A 90 7.10 18.03 -3.53
CA VAL A 90 6.13 16.95 -3.30
C VAL A 90 4.87 17.30 -4.10
N PRO A 91 4.37 16.39 -4.96
CA PRO A 91 3.15 16.65 -5.73
C PRO A 91 2.00 17.08 -4.82
N GLU A 92 1.24 18.11 -5.24
CA GLU A 92 0.16 18.72 -4.45
C GLU A 92 -0.88 17.70 -3.98
N LYS A 93 -1.12 16.67 -4.80
CA LYS A 93 -1.97 15.53 -4.47
C LYS A 93 -1.65 14.95 -3.10
N TYR A 94 -0.40 14.98 -2.65
CA TYR A 94 0.04 14.42 -1.37
C TYR A 94 0.21 15.46 -0.26
N GLY A 95 -0.12 16.73 -0.48
CA GLY A 95 -0.01 17.80 0.52
C GLY A 95 -0.77 17.50 1.81
N TYR A 96 -1.93 16.82 1.70
CA TYR A 96 -2.73 16.39 2.85
C TYR A 96 -1.97 15.45 3.81
N LEU A 97 -1.00 14.67 3.31
CA LEU A 97 -0.20 13.78 4.14
C LEU A 97 0.71 14.56 5.10
N LYS A 98 1.23 15.71 4.67
CA LYS A 98 2.04 16.61 5.50
C LYS A 98 1.18 17.25 6.60
N ALA A 99 -0.03 17.71 6.25
CA ALA A 99 -0.99 18.24 7.22
C ALA A 99 -1.42 17.18 8.26
N ASN A 100 -1.63 15.94 7.82
CA ASN A 100 -1.96 14.83 8.71
C ASN A 100 -0.78 14.43 9.59
N ALA A 101 0.44 14.41 9.06
CA ALA A 101 1.64 14.12 9.82
C ALA A 101 1.88 15.18 10.91
N ALA A 102 1.66 16.46 10.63
CA ALA A 102 1.78 17.54 11.61
C ALA A 102 0.80 17.42 12.78
N LYS A 103 -0.39 16.84 12.54
CA LYS A 103 -1.39 16.55 13.58
C LYS A 103 -1.04 15.33 14.45
N ARG A 104 -0.04 14.52 14.06
CA ARG A 104 0.36 13.32 14.81
C ARG A 104 1.41 13.68 15.85
N ASN A 105 1.16 13.29 17.11
CA ASN A 105 2.14 13.36 18.18
C ASN A 105 3.14 12.19 18.08
N PRO A 106 4.41 12.41 17.69
CA PRO A 106 5.38 11.33 17.52
C PRO A 106 5.76 10.66 18.84
N THR A 107 5.63 11.38 19.95
CA THR A 107 5.95 10.93 21.31
C THR A 107 4.80 10.18 21.98
N ALA A 108 3.61 10.14 21.37
CA ALA A 108 2.47 9.46 21.97
C ALA A 108 2.62 7.94 21.83
N PRO A 109 2.44 7.16 22.90
CA PRO A 109 2.47 5.70 22.82
C PRO A 109 1.34 5.23 21.89
N ARG A 110 1.71 4.49 20.84
CA ARG A 110 0.81 4.02 19.76
C ARG A 110 -0.46 3.31 20.27
N GLY A 111 -0.45 2.75 21.48
CA GLY A 111 -1.59 2.09 22.11
C GLY A 111 -2.69 3.02 22.66
N ARG A 112 -2.39 4.28 23.03
CA ARG A 112 -3.41 5.18 23.64
C ARG A 112 -4.30 5.86 22.61
N GLN A 113 -3.80 6.14 21.40
CA GLN A 113 -4.58 6.83 20.36
C GLN A 113 -5.75 5.99 19.85
N ASN A 114 -5.59 4.67 19.70
CA ASN A 114 -6.70 3.78 19.30
C ASN A 114 -7.79 3.68 20.38
N LYS A 115 -7.42 3.75 21.66
CA LYS A 115 -8.38 3.71 22.77
C LYS A 115 -9.17 5.02 22.89
N LEU A 116 -8.49 6.16 22.76
CA LEU A 116 -9.15 7.47 22.75
C LEU A 116 -10.04 7.67 21.50
N GLY A 117 -9.58 7.24 20.33
CA GLY A 117 -10.39 7.24 19.11
C GLY A 117 -11.66 6.38 19.23
N ARG A 118 -11.57 5.17 19.82
CA ARG A 118 -12.76 4.34 20.10
C ARG A 118 -13.74 5.02 21.07
N VAL A 119 -13.25 5.69 22.11
CA VAL A 119 -14.10 6.39 23.09
C VAL A 119 -14.79 7.60 22.45
N GLU A 120 -14.10 8.35 21.60
CA GLU A 120 -14.67 9.52 20.93
C GLU A 120 -15.69 9.13 19.85
N VAL A 121 -15.42 8.06 19.08
CA VAL A 121 -16.38 7.49 18.13
C VAL A 121 -17.60 6.92 18.86
N ALA A 122 -17.42 6.27 20.02
CA ALA A 122 -18.52 5.80 20.86
C ALA A 122 -19.38 6.95 21.40
N ARG A 123 -18.77 8.05 21.87
CA ARG A 123 -19.49 9.26 22.31
C ARG A 123 -20.28 9.91 21.18
N LYS A 124 -19.69 10.05 19.98
CA LYS A 124 -20.38 10.61 18.80
C LYS A 124 -21.55 9.73 18.35
N ARG A 125 -21.41 8.40 18.41
CA ARG A 125 -22.49 7.45 18.12
C ARG A 125 -23.60 7.48 19.18
N ALA A 126 -23.25 7.61 20.46
CA ALA A 126 -24.22 7.75 21.55
C ALA A 126 -25.00 9.07 21.42
N ALA A 127 -24.32 10.20 21.19
CA ALA A 127 -24.96 11.49 20.98
C ALA A 127 -25.90 11.51 19.75
N LYS A 128 -25.55 10.80 18.68
CA LYS A 128 -26.42 10.66 17.50
C LYS A 128 -27.67 9.83 17.80
N LYS A 129 -27.56 8.76 18.59
CA LYS A 129 -28.70 7.94 19.04
C LYS A 129 -29.63 8.71 19.99
N GLU A 130 -29.08 9.51 20.89
CA GLU A 130 -29.84 10.41 21.77
C GLU A 130 -30.62 11.46 20.95
N ALA A 131 -29.96 12.08 19.96
CA ALA A 131 -30.60 13.06 19.09
C ALA A 131 -31.70 12.46 18.18
N SER A 132 -31.56 11.21 17.72
CA SER A 132 -32.59 10.52 16.94
C SER A 132 -33.72 9.96 17.80
N GLY A 133 -33.43 9.52 19.03
CA GLY A 133 -34.43 9.03 19.98
C GLY A 133 -35.29 10.14 20.62
N ALA A 134 -34.76 11.35 20.73
CA ALA A 134 -35.52 12.53 21.16
C ALA A 134 -36.58 12.96 20.12
N LYS A 135 -36.32 12.75 18.81
CA LYS A 135 -37.28 13.07 17.75
C LYS A 135 -38.44 12.06 17.65
N SER A 136 -38.26 10.81 18.08
CA SER A 136 -39.31 9.78 18.00
C SER A 136 -40.28 9.75 19.18
N LYS A 137 -39.94 10.34 20.34
CA LYS A 137 -40.84 10.43 21.51
C LYS A 137 -41.85 11.59 21.45
N SER A 138 -41.62 12.61 20.61
CA SER A 138 -42.55 13.75 20.47
C SER A 138 -43.79 13.46 19.61
N LYS A 139 -43.84 12.34 18.88
CA LYS A 139 -44.95 12.01 17.95
C LYS A 139 -45.90 10.91 18.47
N ARG A 140 -45.84 10.56 19.76
CA ARG A 140 -46.65 9.47 20.35
C ARG A 140 -47.71 9.91 21.37
N LYS A 141 -48.17 11.16 21.31
CA LYS A 141 -49.32 11.63 22.10
C LYS A 141 -50.37 12.28 21.20
N GLY A 142 -50.99 11.47 20.36
CA GLY A 142 -52.06 11.93 19.49
C GLY A 142 -52.49 10.87 18.48
N LYS A 143 -53.52 10.10 18.88
CA LYS A 143 -54.60 9.61 18.02
C LYS A 143 -54.24 8.51 17.01
N ALA A 144 -54.74 7.31 17.33
CA ALA A 144 -54.95 6.21 16.41
C ALA A 144 -55.88 6.64 15.26
N VAL A 145 -55.48 6.41 14.01
CA VAL A 145 -56.31 6.03 12.85
C VAL A 145 -55.39 5.30 11.86
N ALA A 146 -55.96 4.30 11.19
CA ALA A 146 -55.40 3.34 10.25
C ALA A 146 -54.68 3.91 9.01
N VAL A 147 -54.16 2.97 8.21
CA VAL A 147 -53.81 3.02 6.76
C VAL A 147 -52.30 3.03 6.46
N ASP A 148 -51.86 1.85 5.99
CA ASP A 148 -51.07 1.60 4.77
C ASP A 148 -49.84 2.50 4.47
N SER A 149 -48.65 1.90 4.47
CA SER A 149 -47.47 2.44 3.78
C SER A 149 -46.43 1.35 3.58
N ASP A 150 -46.35 0.90 2.33
CA ASP A 150 -45.14 0.63 1.54
C ASP A 150 -43.86 0.28 2.31
N ASP A 151 -43.58 -1.00 2.28
CA ASP A 151 -42.29 -1.62 2.52
C ASP A 151 -41.45 -1.44 1.24
N GLU A 152 -40.72 -0.33 1.14
CA GLU A 152 -39.64 -0.20 0.15
C GLU A 152 -38.38 -0.89 0.72
N GLU A 153 -38.13 -2.09 0.22
CA GLU A 153 -36.90 -2.85 0.41
C GLU A 153 -35.71 -2.06 -0.18
N GLU A 154 -34.82 -1.53 0.68
CA GLU A 154 -33.51 -1.05 0.22
C GLU A 154 -32.56 -2.23 0.02
N GLU A 155 -32.11 -2.35 -1.23
CA GLU A 155 -31.19 -3.34 -1.78
C GLU A 155 -29.95 -3.57 -0.92
N ASP A 156 -29.77 -4.82 -0.53
CA ASP A 156 -28.55 -5.39 0.04
C ASP A 156 -27.48 -5.44 -1.06
N VAL A 157 -26.57 -4.46 -1.05
CA VAL A 157 -25.42 -4.45 -1.97
C VAL A 157 -24.44 -5.53 -1.52
N GLN A 158 -24.61 -6.73 -2.06
CA GLN A 158 -23.72 -7.86 -1.84
C GLN A 158 -22.29 -7.51 -2.22
N MET A 159 -21.43 -7.67 -1.24
CA MET A 159 -19.99 -7.51 -1.33
C MET A 159 -19.44 -8.66 -2.19
N GLU A 160 -19.03 -8.34 -3.42
CA GLU A 160 -18.39 -9.31 -4.31
C GLU A 160 -17.04 -9.75 -3.73
N ASP A 161 -17.04 -10.95 -3.16
CA ASP A 161 -15.83 -11.72 -2.84
C ASP A 161 -15.15 -12.11 -4.15
N ARG A 162 -14.01 -11.47 -4.40
CA ARG A 162 -13.09 -11.81 -5.50
C ARG A 162 -12.32 -13.07 -5.09
N ALA A 163 -12.81 -14.22 -5.52
CA ALA A 163 -12.05 -15.46 -5.51
C ALA A 163 -11.12 -15.47 -6.74
N ASP A 164 -9.81 -15.45 -6.47
CA ASP A 164 -8.81 -16.12 -7.30
C ASP A 164 -9.23 -17.60 -7.41
N ASP A 165 -9.43 -18.11 -8.63
CA ASP A 165 -9.21 -19.52 -8.89
C ASP A 165 -8.58 -19.73 -10.27
N ASP A 166 -7.51 -20.52 -10.19
CA ASP A 166 -6.53 -20.99 -11.14
C ASP A 166 -7.12 -22.20 -11.87
N GLU A 167 -7.17 -22.21 -13.21
CA GLU A 167 -7.18 -23.50 -13.90
C GLU A 167 -6.55 -23.48 -15.29
N SER A 168 -5.83 -24.56 -15.53
CA SER A 168 -4.88 -24.86 -16.59
C SER A 168 -5.46 -25.97 -17.49
N GLY A 169 -5.14 -25.95 -18.80
CA GLY A 169 -5.26 -27.09 -19.73
C GLY A 169 -5.63 -26.60 -21.14
N GLY A 170 -4.80 -26.77 -22.18
CA GLY A 170 -4.69 -27.98 -23.05
C GLY A 170 -5.88 -27.99 -24.05
N GLU A 171 -5.80 -28.11 -25.38
CA GLU A 171 -4.95 -28.88 -26.31
C GLU A 171 -5.34 -28.46 -27.77
N GLU A 172 -4.44 -28.73 -28.73
CA GLU A 172 -4.67 -29.13 -30.15
C GLU A 172 -5.38 -28.19 -31.17
N ASP A 173 -4.60 -27.71 -32.15
CA ASP A 173 -4.60 -28.22 -33.56
C ASP A 173 -3.28 -27.83 -34.26
#